data_AF-G4YI67-F1
#
_entry.id   AF-G4YI67-F1
#
_cell.length_a   1.000
_cell.length_b   1.000
_cell.length_c   1.000
_cell.angle_alpha   90.00
_cell.angle_beta   90.00
_cell.angle_gamma   90.00
#
_symmetry.space_group_name_H-M   'P 1'
#
loop_
_entity.id
_entity.type
_entity.pdbx_description
1 polymer ?
#
loop_
_entity_poly.entity_id
_entity_poly.type
_entity_poly.pdbx_seq_one_letter_code
_entity_poly.pdbx_strand_id
1 'polypeptide(L)'
;LKVVEDIAVHCGADPDFGVDKSGLALRTRSSTLVMNCKRDQCRSMRKSGTVEQYQERDRLLLDILTQTKDWEEKVAAENRIKDAKQQAIESSGALMRLQKRPGSAQKGKVTKRERLAAVMEALIKRLQTAGDEDSGKYAYKAQRLAFEEDQANKQRQHEAGEAERR
;
A
#
# COMPACT_ATOMS: atom_id res chain seq x y z
N LEU A 1 -16.43 -7.48 60.57
CA LEU A 1 -16.36 -8.96 60.72
C LEU A 1 -17.75 -9.60 60.75
N LYS A 2 -18.74 -9.03 61.47
CA LYS A 2 -20.12 -9.53 61.53
C LYS A 2 -20.74 -9.87 60.17
N VAL A 3 -20.68 -8.96 59.20
CA VAL A 3 -21.24 -9.18 57.84
C VAL A 3 -20.75 -10.47 57.16
N VAL A 4 -19.49 -10.84 57.33
CA VAL A 4 -18.94 -12.05 56.69
C VAL A 4 -19.40 -13.32 57.43
N GLU A 5 -19.62 -13.20 58.73
CA GLU A 5 -20.16 -14.27 59.56
C GLU A 5 -21.67 -14.45 59.30
N ASP A 6 -22.41 -13.36 59.10
CA ASP A 6 -23.83 -13.38 58.76
C ASP A 6 -24.06 -14.06 57.39
N ILE A 7 -23.14 -13.81 56.43
CA ILE A 7 -23.10 -14.51 55.14
C ILE A 7 -22.82 -16.01 55.33
N ALA A 8 -21.90 -16.36 56.23
CA ALA A 8 -21.60 -17.77 56.53
C ALA A 8 -22.82 -18.51 57.08
N VAL A 9 -23.55 -17.88 58.00
CA VAL A 9 -24.80 -18.41 58.56
C VAL A 9 -25.85 -18.61 57.47
N HIS A 10 -26.02 -17.64 56.56
CA HIS A 10 -26.95 -17.79 55.43
C HIS A 10 -26.54 -18.92 54.48
N CYS A 11 -25.25 -19.02 54.15
CA CYS A 11 -24.73 -20.09 53.29
C CYS A 11 -24.85 -21.49 53.92
N GLY A 12 -24.79 -21.59 55.25
CA GLY A 12 -24.99 -22.85 55.97
C GLY A 12 -26.47 -23.22 56.14
N ALA A 13 -27.36 -22.23 56.16
CA ALA A 13 -28.81 -22.43 56.23
C ALA A 13 -29.43 -22.86 54.89
N ASP A 14 -28.74 -22.61 53.77
CA ASP A 14 -29.17 -23.02 52.44
C ASP A 14 -28.76 -24.49 52.16
N PRO A 15 -29.71 -25.43 52.06
CA PRO A 15 -29.43 -26.84 51.82
C PRO A 15 -28.82 -27.11 50.43
N ASP A 16 -29.06 -26.25 49.43
CA ASP A 16 -28.48 -26.39 48.09
C ASP A 16 -27.02 -25.92 48.04
N PHE A 17 -26.65 -25.01 48.95
CA PHE A 17 -25.29 -24.51 49.04
C PHE A 17 -24.39 -25.47 49.82
N GLY A 18 -24.89 -26.07 50.90
CA GLY A 18 -24.26 -27.21 51.59
C GLY A 18 -22.87 -26.94 52.17
N VAL A 19 -22.56 -25.68 52.52
CA VAL A 19 -21.26 -25.28 53.05
C VAL A 19 -21.36 -24.81 54.50
N ASP A 20 -20.93 -25.65 55.45
CA ASP A 20 -20.73 -25.26 56.85
C ASP A 20 -19.29 -24.78 57.07
N LYS A 21 -19.06 -23.48 56.87
CA LYS A 21 -17.72 -22.85 57.01
C LYS A 21 -17.84 -21.50 57.69
N SER A 22 -16.86 -21.17 58.53
CA SER A 22 -16.78 -19.84 59.15
C SER A 22 -16.60 -18.73 58.11
N GLY A 23 -17.00 -17.50 58.47
CA GLY A 23 -16.92 -16.35 57.56
C GLY A 23 -15.51 -16.09 57.03
N LEU A 24 -14.49 -16.30 57.87
CA LEU A 24 -13.10 -16.15 57.45
C LEU A 24 -12.70 -17.17 56.36
N ALA A 25 -13.14 -18.43 56.49
CA ALA A 25 -12.84 -19.47 55.51
C ALA A 25 -13.54 -19.19 54.16
N LEU A 26 -14.78 -18.69 54.20
CA LEU A 26 -15.51 -18.28 52.99
C LEU A 26 -14.85 -17.09 52.30
N ARG A 27 -14.42 -16.08 53.06
CA ARG A 27 -13.73 -14.91 52.51
C ARG A 27 -12.44 -15.31 51.80
N THR A 28 -11.63 -16.17 52.41
CA THR A 28 -10.40 -16.67 51.80
C THR A 28 -10.68 -17.41 50.50
N ARG A 29 -11.65 -18.35 50.51
CA ARG A 29 -12.03 -19.11 49.31
C ARG A 29 -12.58 -18.21 48.20
N SER A 30 -13.42 -17.24 48.53
CA SER A 30 -13.94 -16.26 47.59
C SER A 30 -12.83 -15.44 46.94
N SER A 31 -11.87 -14.96 47.75
CA SER A 31 -10.69 -14.24 47.25
C SER A 31 -9.86 -15.11 46.29
N THR A 32 -9.64 -16.38 46.62
CA THR A 32 -8.93 -17.32 45.74
C THR A 32 -9.68 -17.54 44.42
N LEU A 33 -11.01 -17.74 44.47
CA LEU A 33 -11.83 -17.93 43.28
C LEU A 33 -11.81 -16.70 42.36
N VAL A 34 -11.95 -15.49 42.93
CA VAL A 34 -11.86 -14.25 42.16
C VAL A 34 -10.49 -14.11 41.50
N MET A 35 -9.41 -14.43 42.21
CA MET A 35 -8.05 -14.40 41.65
C MET A 35 -7.86 -15.42 40.53
N ASN A 36 -8.40 -16.63 40.68
CA ASN A 36 -8.35 -17.66 39.64
C ASN A 36 -9.17 -17.26 38.40
N CYS A 37 -10.39 -16.75 38.59
CA CYS A 37 -11.24 -16.26 37.50
C CYS A 37 -10.56 -15.15 36.70
N LYS A 38 -9.96 -14.15 37.38
CA LYS A 38 -9.19 -13.09 36.71
C LYS A 38 -7.98 -13.65 35.95
N ARG A 39 -7.28 -14.62 36.54
CA ARG A 39 -6.15 -15.30 35.88
C ARG A 39 -6.59 -16.04 34.62
N ASP A 40 -7.73 -16.72 34.68
CA ASP A 40 -8.27 -17.49 33.56
C ASP A 40 -8.84 -16.59 32.46
N GLN A 41 -9.45 -15.46 32.81
CA GLN A 41 -9.81 -14.40 31.85
C GLN A 41 -8.57 -13.87 31.12
N CYS A 42 -7.49 -13.55 31.85
CA CYS A 42 -6.23 -13.14 31.24
C CYS A 42 -5.63 -14.22 30.33
N ARG A 43 -5.72 -15.50 30.72
CA ARG A 43 -5.26 -16.64 29.90
C ARG A 43 -6.12 -16.83 28.66
N SER A 44 -7.44 -16.64 28.76
CA SER A 44 -8.37 -16.71 27.63
C SER A 44 -8.11 -15.58 26.62
N MET A 45 -7.91 -14.34 27.10
CA MET A 45 -7.52 -13.23 26.23
C MET A 45 -6.20 -13.48 25.49
N ARG A 46 -5.23 -14.15 26.13
CA ARG A 46 -3.97 -14.55 25.46
C ARG A 46 -4.16 -15.65 24.41
N LYS A 47 -5.17 -16.51 24.55
CA LYS A 47 -5.49 -17.55 23.56
C LYS A 47 -6.30 -16.99 22.38
N SER A 48 -7.07 -15.93 22.60
CA SER A 48 -7.77 -15.19 21.54
C SER A 48 -6.86 -14.12 20.93
N GLY A 49 -5.87 -14.54 20.14
CA GLY A 49 -5.04 -13.63 19.34
C GLY A 49 -4.08 -12.79 20.18
N THR A 50 -2.80 -13.16 20.25
CA THR A 50 -1.77 -12.23 20.75
C THR A 50 -1.65 -11.04 19.80
N VAL A 51 -1.19 -9.88 20.28
CA VAL A 51 -0.97 -8.67 19.46
C VAL A 51 -0.11 -8.98 18.21
N GLU A 52 0.86 -9.89 18.35
CA GLU A 52 1.72 -10.34 17.27
C GLU A 52 0.96 -11.07 16.15
N GLN A 53 -0.04 -11.89 16.47
CA GLN A 53 -0.88 -12.56 15.47
C GLN A 53 -1.74 -11.57 14.67
N TYR A 54 -2.16 -10.47 15.30
CA TYR A 54 -2.86 -9.39 14.59
C TYR A 54 -1.91 -8.66 13.63
N GLN A 55 -0.67 -8.39 14.06
CA GLN A 55 0.33 -7.74 13.21
C GLN A 55 0.74 -8.63 12.02
N GLU A 56 0.90 -9.94 12.22
CA GLU A 56 1.19 -10.89 11.14
C GLU A 56 0.04 -10.96 10.15
N ARG A 57 -1.20 -10.99 10.64
CA ARG A 57 -2.39 -10.96 9.78
C ARG A 57 -2.46 -9.66 8.96
N ASP A 58 -2.21 -8.51 9.58
CA ASP A 58 -2.26 -7.22 8.90
C ASP A 58 -1.15 -7.10 7.85
N ARG A 59 0.05 -7.64 8.13
CA ARG A 59 1.14 -7.74 7.13
C ARG A 59 0.76 -8.64 5.96
N LEU A 60 0.17 -9.81 6.23
CA LEU A 60 -0.28 -10.73 5.19
C LEU A 60 -1.36 -10.09 4.32
N LEU A 61 -2.31 -9.37 4.91
CA LEU A 61 -3.34 -8.64 4.16
C LEU A 61 -2.73 -7.58 3.25
N LEU A 62 -1.74 -6.83 3.73
CA LEU A 62 -1.04 -5.83 2.93
C LEU A 62 -0.27 -6.46 1.75
N ASP A 63 0.35 -7.61 1.97
CA ASP A 63 1.07 -8.35 0.93
C ASP A 63 0.12 -8.85 -0.17
N ILE A 64 -1.02 -9.45 0.22
CA ILE A 64 -2.06 -9.90 -0.73
C ILE A 64 -2.59 -8.73 -1.56
N LEU A 65 -2.87 -7.58 -0.92
CA LEU A 65 -3.34 -6.39 -1.62
C LEU A 65 -2.31 -5.87 -2.62
N THR A 66 -1.03 -5.88 -2.23
CA THR A 66 0.07 -5.46 -3.12
C THR A 66 0.18 -6.40 -4.31
N GLN A 67 0.20 -7.72 -4.08
CA GLN A 67 0.27 -8.72 -5.15
C GLN A 67 -0.91 -8.63 -6.12
N THR A 68 -2.12 -8.37 -5.60
CA THR A 68 -3.32 -8.21 -6.42
C THR A 68 -3.19 -7.00 -7.35
N LYS A 69 -2.72 -5.87 -6.81
CA LYS A 69 -2.50 -4.65 -7.60
C LYS A 69 -1.43 -4.84 -8.68
N ASP A 70 -0.30 -5.48 -8.33
CA ASP A 70 0.76 -5.79 -9.30
C ASP A 70 0.25 -6.68 -10.44
N TRP A 71 -0.63 -7.62 -10.14
CA TRP A 71 -1.26 -8.48 -11.13
C TRP A 71 -2.22 -7.70 -12.05
N GLU A 72 -3.04 -6.81 -11.49
CA GLU A 72 -3.91 -5.91 -12.26
C GLU A 72 -3.10 -5.01 -13.22
N GLU A 73 -1.99 -4.45 -12.74
CA GLU A 73 -1.09 -3.63 -13.56
C GLU A 73 -0.46 -4.45 -14.71
N LYS A 74 -0.06 -5.69 -14.44
CA LYS A 74 0.46 -6.59 -15.47
C LYS A 74 -0.58 -6.90 -16.54
N VAL A 75 -1.80 -7.24 -16.14
CA VAL A 75 -2.91 -7.51 -17.06
C VAL A 75 -3.23 -6.26 -17.90
N ALA A 76 -3.26 -5.08 -17.28
CA ALA A 76 -3.49 -3.83 -17.98
C ALA A 76 -2.38 -3.54 -19.02
N ALA A 77 -1.12 -3.78 -18.68
CA ALA A 77 0.01 -3.60 -19.60
C ALA A 77 -0.08 -4.54 -20.81
N GLU A 78 -0.42 -5.82 -20.58
CA GLU A 78 -0.60 -6.79 -21.67
C GLU A 78 -1.73 -6.40 -22.61
N ASN A 79 -2.85 -5.90 -22.07
CA ASN A 79 -3.98 -5.44 -22.88
C ASN A 79 -3.61 -4.21 -23.72
N ARG A 80 -2.88 -3.23 -23.15
CA ARG A 80 -2.37 -2.08 -23.92
C ARG A 80 -1.51 -2.50 -25.10
N ILE A 81 -0.67 -3.52 -24.93
CA ILE A 81 0.17 -4.05 -26.02
C ILE A 81 -0.72 -4.69 -27.11
N LYS A 82 -1.75 -5.45 -26.72
CA LYS A 82 -2.70 -6.05 -27.67
C LYS A 82 -3.45 -4.98 -28.45
N ASP A 83 -3.94 -3.95 -27.77
CA ASP A 83 -4.67 -2.84 -28.38
C ASP A 83 -3.80 -2.05 -29.36
N ALA A 84 -2.54 -1.76 -28.98
CA ALA A 84 -1.59 -1.07 -29.86
C ALA A 84 -1.28 -1.89 -31.12
N LYS A 85 -1.13 -3.22 -30.99
CA LYS A 85 -0.95 -4.12 -32.15
C LYS A 85 -2.17 -4.10 -33.05
N GLN A 86 -3.38 -4.16 -32.47
CA GLN A 86 -4.63 -4.12 -33.23
C GLN A 86 -4.78 -2.80 -33.99
N GLN A 87 -4.54 -1.67 -33.33
CA GLN A 87 -4.57 -0.34 -33.97
C GLN A 87 -3.55 -0.22 -35.11
N ALA A 88 -2.34 -0.78 -34.96
CA ALA A 88 -1.34 -0.78 -36.01
C ALA A 88 -1.78 -1.58 -37.25
N ILE A 89 -2.43 -2.73 -37.05
CA ILE A 89 -3.00 -3.55 -38.12
C ILE A 89 -4.12 -2.77 -38.84
N GLU A 90 -5.03 -2.16 -38.09
CA GLU A 90 -6.14 -1.37 -38.64
C GLU A 90 -5.65 -0.16 -39.43
N SER A 91 -4.66 0.57 -38.90
CA SER A 91 -4.00 1.70 -39.55
C SER A 91 -3.31 1.29 -40.86
N SER A 92 -2.55 0.19 -40.85
CA SER A 92 -1.90 -0.35 -42.05
C SER A 92 -2.93 -0.79 -43.10
N GLY A 93 -3.99 -1.48 -42.68
CA GLY A 93 -5.09 -1.88 -43.56
C GLY A 93 -5.83 -0.68 -44.16
N ALA A 94 -6.02 0.40 -43.40
CA ALA A 94 -6.63 1.64 -43.89
C ALA A 94 -5.75 2.30 -44.96
N LEU A 95 -4.43 2.34 -44.75
CA LEU A 95 -3.47 2.89 -45.71
C LEU A 95 -3.47 2.11 -47.03
N MET A 96 -3.50 0.77 -46.98
CA MET A 96 -3.61 -0.07 -48.19
C MET A 96 -4.93 0.15 -48.95
N ARG A 97 -6.05 0.35 -48.23
CA ARG A 97 -7.35 0.68 -48.86
C ARG A 97 -7.33 2.06 -49.52
N LEU A 98 -6.61 3.02 -48.94
CA LEU A 98 -6.43 4.35 -49.54
C LEU A 98 -5.61 4.29 -50.83
N GLN A 99 -4.53 3.50 -50.85
CA GLN A 99 -3.68 3.30 -52.04
C GLN A 99 -4.37 2.57 -53.19
N LYS A 100 -5.37 1.72 -52.90
CA LYS A 100 -6.13 0.99 -53.93
C LYS A 100 -7.25 1.81 -54.60
N ARG A 101 -7.52 3.07 -54.19
CA ARG A 101 -8.51 3.90 -54.90
C ARG A 101 -7.95 4.31 -56.28
N PRO A 102 -8.59 3.94 -57.39
CA PRO A 102 -8.18 4.42 -58.70
C PRO A 102 -8.67 5.86 -58.88
N GLY A 103 -7.72 6.76 -59.13
CA GLY A 103 -8.00 8.07 -59.74
C GLY A 103 -7.79 9.29 -58.84
N SER A 104 -6.75 10.06 -59.13
CA SER A 104 -6.88 11.46 -59.55
C SER A 104 -5.52 12.02 -59.97
N ALA A 105 -5.49 12.57 -61.18
CA ALA A 105 -4.35 13.17 -61.84
C ALA A 105 -3.83 14.47 -61.16
N GLN A 106 -2.54 14.74 -61.39
CA GLN A 106 -1.82 16.03 -61.32
C GLN A 106 -1.65 16.74 -59.95
N LYS A 107 -0.39 16.89 -59.52
CA LYS A 107 0.19 18.17 -59.03
C LYS A 107 1.72 18.11 -59.04
N GLY A 108 2.36 19.28 -59.22
CA GLY A 108 3.74 19.53 -59.65
C GLY A 108 4.83 18.58 -59.13
N LYS A 109 5.85 18.33 -59.97
CA LYS A 109 7.03 17.55 -59.61
C LYS A 109 7.75 18.22 -58.43
N VAL A 110 7.52 17.71 -57.22
CA VAL A 110 8.26 18.12 -56.01
C VAL A 110 9.75 17.92 -56.27
N THR A 111 10.51 18.99 -56.17
CA THR A 111 11.96 18.99 -56.39
C THR A 111 12.66 18.23 -55.26
N LYS A 112 13.88 17.71 -55.53
CA LYS A 112 14.66 16.98 -54.51
C LYS A 112 14.87 17.81 -53.23
N ARG A 113 14.98 19.14 -53.36
CA ARG A 113 15.16 20.07 -52.22
C ARG A 113 13.93 20.14 -51.33
N GLU A 114 12.74 20.23 -51.91
CA GLU A 114 11.48 20.26 -51.15
C GLU A 114 11.22 18.94 -50.43
N ARG A 115 11.57 17.80 -51.06
CA ARG A 115 11.50 16.49 -50.39
C ARG A 115 12.46 16.40 -49.21
N LEU A 116 13.69 16.90 -49.38
CA LEU A 116 14.68 16.91 -48.31
C LEU A 116 14.23 17.80 -47.14
N ALA A 117 13.67 18.97 -47.43
CA ALA A 117 13.16 19.90 -46.43
C ALA A 117 12.01 19.27 -45.62
N ALA A 118 11.04 18.64 -46.29
CA ALA A 118 9.94 17.95 -45.62
C ALA A 118 10.40 16.79 -44.72
N VAL A 119 11.42 16.04 -45.15
CA VAL A 119 12.01 14.97 -44.33
C VAL A 119 12.76 15.53 -43.13
N MET A 120 13.52 16.62 -43.29
CA MET A 120 14.21 17.26 -42.17
C MET A 120 13.23 17.84 -41.15
N GLU A 121 12.15 18.48 -41.59
CA GLU A 121 11.10 19.00 -40.70
C GLU A 121 10.43 17.87 -39.91
N ALA A 122 10.12 16.74 -40.56
CA ALA A 122 9.55 15.57 -39.91
C ALA A 122 10.51 14.95 -38.87
N LEU A 123 11.81 14.93 -39.13
CA LEU A 123 12.84 14.47 -38.19
C LEU A 123 12.94 15.39 -36.96
N ILE A 124 12.97 16.71 -37.16
CA ILE A 124 13.01 17.69 -36.06
C ILE A 124 11.79 17.52 -35.17
N LYS A 125 10.60 17.40 -35.76
CA LYS A 125 9.35 17.22 -35.01
C LYS A 125 9.35 15.93 -34.18
N ARG A 126 9.91 14.85 -34.72
CA ARG A 126 10.01 13.56 -34.01
C ARG A 126 11.00 13.59 -32.85
N LEU A 127 12.12 14.30 -33.00
CA LEU A 127 13.11 14.48 -31.93
C LEU A 127 12.57 15.34 -30.79
N GLN A 128 11.79 16.39 -31.10
CA GLN A 128 11.13 17.22 -30.09
C GLN A 128 10.12 16.40 -29.28
N THR A 129 9.26 15.62 -29.95
CA THR A 129 8.29 14.76 -29.25
C THR A 129 8.94 13.66 -28.41
N ALA A 130 10.09 13.12 -28.84
CA ALA A 130 10.79 12.08 -28.09
C ALA A 130 11.54 12.62 -26.85
N GLY A 131 12.00 13.89 -26.88
CA GLY A 131 12.66 14.52 -25.74
C GLY A 131 11.71 14.85 -24.59
N ASP A 132 10.47 15.21 -24.91
CA ASP A 132 9.47 15.61 -23.91
C ASP A 132 8.95 14.40 -23.09
N GLU A 133 8.83 13.21 -23.71
CA GLU A 133 8.32 11.99 -23.05
C GLU A 133 9.23 11.45 -21.93
N ASP A 134 10.55 11.62 -22.04
CA ASP A 134 11.50 11.18 -21.01
C ASP A 134 11.74 12.23 -19.91
N SER A 135 11.54 13.52 -20.19
CA SER A 135 11.78 14.60 -19.23
C SER A 135 10.82 14.54 -18.02
N GLY A 136 9.56 14.16 -18.23
CA GLY A 136 8.55 14.05 -17.17
C GLY A 136 8.74 12.82 -16.28
N LYS A 137 9.30 11.72 -16.82
CA LYS A 137 9.44 10.44 -16.13
C LYS A 137 10.39 10.51 -14.92
N TYR A 138 11.33 11.45 -14.92
CA TYR A 138 12.34 11.59 -13.87
C TYR A 138 12.16 12.85 -13.00
N ALA A 139 11.13 13.67 -13.25
CA ALA A 139 10.90 14.91 -12.50
C ALA A 139 10.73 14.66 -10.99
N TYR A 140 10.03 13.59 -10.60
CA TYR A 140 9.87 13.21 -9.19
C TYR A 140 11.20 12.79 -8.53
N LYS A 141 12.08 12.09 -9.27
CA LYS A 141 13.40 11.69 -8.75
C LYS A 141 14.30 12.91 -8.53
N ALA A 142 14.23 13.89 -9.43
CA ALA A 142 14.96 15.15 -9.28
C ALA A 142 14.47 15.95 -8.06
N GLN A 143 13.14 16.04 -7.85
CA GLN A 143 12.57 16.69 -6.66
C GLN A 143 12.95 15.97 -5.36
N ARG A 144 12.94 14.63 -5.36
CA ARG A 144 13.32 13.84 -4.18
C ARG A 144 14.80 14.00 -3.83
N LEU A 145 15.69 13.99 -4.83
CA LEU A 145 17.11 14.21 -4.62
C LEU A 145 17.39 15.59 -4.02
N ALA A 146 16.75 16.65 -4.55
CA ALA A 146 16.88 18.00 -4.01
C ALA A 146 16.41 18.11 -2.55
N PHE A 147 15.34 17.39 -2.19
CA PHE A 147 14.87 17.34 -0.81
C PHE A 147 15.85 16.61 0.13
N GLU A 148 16.40 15.47 -0.30
CA GLU A 148 17.40 14.71 0.47
C GLU A 148 18.68 15.54 0.69
N GLU A 149 19.15 16.26 -0.33
CA GLU A 149 20.30 17.16 -0.24
C GLU A 149 20.08 18.31 0.76
N ASP A 150 18.90 18.95 0.75
CA ASP A 150 18.57 20.05 1.67
C ASP A 150 18.51 19.58 3.13
N GLN A 151 17.93 18.40 3.38
CA GLN A 151 17.90 17.80 4.72
C GLN A 151 19.31 17.49 5.23
N ALA A 152 20.15 16.87 4.40
CA ALA A 152 21.54 16.59 4.75
C ALA A 152 22.33 17.88 5.04
N ASN A 153 22.04 18.97 4.31
CA ASN A 153 22.71 20.24 4.53
C ASN A 153 22.28 20.91 5.85
N LYS A 154 20.98 20.87 6.17
CA LYS A 154 20.46 21.35 7.46
C LYS A 154 21.05 20.58 8.64
N GLN A 155 21.19 19.26 8.51
CA GLN A 155 21.80 18.42 9.54
C GLN A 155 23.26 18.81 9.78
N ARG A 156 24.06 19.00 8.71
CA ARG A 156 25.45 19.48 8.82
C ARG A 156 25.56 20.85 9.48
N GLN A 157 24.66 21.78 9.16
CA GLN A 157 24.64 23.11 9.79
C GLN A 157 24.29 23.03 11.28
N HIS A 158 23.34 22.17 11.65
CA HIS A 158 22.98 21.94 13.05
C HIS A 158 24.15 21.35 13.84
N GLU A 159 24.79 20.30 13.31
CA GLU A 159 25.97 19.67 13.92
C GLU A 159 27.15 20.63 14.05
N ALA A 160 27.41 21.46 13.03
CA ALA A 160 28.45 22.50 13.10
C ALA A 160 28.13 23.55 14.18
N GLY A 161 26.89 24.01 14.27
CA GLY A 161 26.46 24.97 15.29
C GLY A 161 26.37 24.38 16.70
N GLU A 162 26.21 23.07 16.86
CA GLU A 162 26.34 22.38 18.15
C GLU A 162 27.80 22.15 18.54
N ALA A 163 28.69 21.91 17.57
CA ALA A 163 30.12 21.78 17.80
C ALA A 163 30.77 23.12 18.19
N GLU A 164 30.32 24.24 17.62
CA GLU A 164 30.79 25.59 17.99
C GLU A 164 30.25 26.08 19.35
N ARG A 165 29.15 25.47 19.84
CA ARG A 165 28.56 25.76 21.15
C ARG A 165 29.09 24.90 22.30
N ARG A 166 29.97 23.92 22.03
CA ARG A 166 30.73 23.15 23.02
C ARG A 166 32.12 23.72 23.21
#